data_AF-A0A359LPZ8-F1
#
_entry.id   AF-A0A359LPZ8-F1
#
_cell.length_a   1.000
_cell.length_b   1.000
_cell.length_c   1.000
_cell.angle_alpha   90.00
_cell.angle_beta   90.00
_cell.angle_gamma   90.00
#
_symmetry.space_group_name_H-M   'P 1'
#
loop_
_entity.id
_entity.type
_entity.pdbx_description
1 polymer ?
#
loop_
_entity_poly.entity_id
_entity_poly.type
_entity_poly.pdbx_seq_one_letter_code
_entity_poly.pdbx_strand_id
1 'polypeptide(L)' 'MPCVVTPRFGPVEYPENAAIDFPAGLPAFEGHKQFLALERPDAAPILFLQSLTDPELCLHA' A
#
# COMPACT_ATOMS: atom_id res chain seq x y z
N MET A 1 -9.40 8.50 10.83
CA MET A 1 -8.23 7.63 10.62
C MET A 1 -8.73 6.34 10.01
N PRO A 2 -8.55 6.17 8.69
CA PRO A 2 -8.92 4.93 8.02
C PRO A 2 -8.05 3.74 8.47
N CYS A 3 -8.57 2.54 8.26
CA CYS A 3 -7.88 1.28 8.53
C CYS A 3 -8.02 0.36 7.32
N VAL A 4 -6.93 -0.31 6.94
CA VAL A 4 -6.91 -1.33 5.89
C VAL A 4 -6.39 -2.64 6.46
N VAL A 5 -7.08 -3.75 6.17
CA VAL A 5 -6.60 -5.08 6.54
C VAL A 5 -5.66 -5.56 5.45
N THR A 6 -4.43 -5.92 5.82
CA THR A 6 -3.41 -6.39 4.89
C THR A 6 -2.94 -7.79 5.28
N PRO A 7 -2.69 -8.69 4.33
CA PRO A 7 -2.17 -10.02 4.64
C PRO A 7 -0.75 -10.01 5.24
N ARG A 8 0.07 -9.01 4.84
CA ARG A 8 1.51 -8.97 5.18
C ARG A 8 1.84 -8.12 6.40
N PHE A 9 0.99 -7.15 6.75
CA PHE A 9 1.17 -6.22 7.87
C PHE A 9 0.05 -6.28 8.90
N GLY A 10 -0.99 -7.09 8.67
CA GLY A 10 -2.20 -7.08 9.49
C GLY A 10 -3.03 -5.81 9.27
N PRO A 11 -3.89 -5.41 10.22
CA PRO A 11 -4.61 -4.15 10.16
C PRO A 11 -3.64 -2.98 10.32
N VAL A 12 -3.71 -2.04 9.38
CA VAL A 12 -2.89 -0.83 9.37
C VAL A 12 -3.80 0.38 9.44
N GLU A 13 -3.68 1.15 10.52
CA GLU A 13 -4.28 2.48 10.63
C GLU A 13 -3.34 3.52 10.02
N TYR A 14 -3.90 4.45 9.26
CA TYR A 14 -3.12 5.48 8.58
C TYR A 14 -3.85 6.82 8.59
N PRO A 15 -3.13 7.95 8.49
CA PRO A 15 -3.76 9.25 8.30
C PRO A 15 -4.23 9.37 6.84
N GLU A 16 -5.33 10.08 6.59
CA GLU A 16 -5.95 10.18 5.26
C GLU A 16 -4.99 10.73 4.19
N ASN A 17 -4.03 11.57 4.59
CA ASN A 17 -3.01 12.14 3.71
C ASN A 17 -1.78 11.25 3.47
N ALA A 18 -1.72 10.04 4.05
CA ALA A 18 -0.65 9.08 3.78
C ALA A 18 -0.90 8.24 2.53
N ALA A 19 -2.14 8.21 2.02
CA ALA A 19 -2.45 7.54 0.77
C ALA A 19 -1.74 8.24 -0.40
N ILE A 20 -1.01 7.46 -1.19
CA ILE A 20 -0.35 7.92 -2.40
C ILE A 20 -1.29 7.65 -3.57
N ASP A 21 -1.70 8.71 -4.24
CA ASP A 21 -2.51 8.62 -5.45
C ASP A 21 -1.62 8.44 -6.69
N PHE A 22 -1.88 7.38 -7.44
CA PHE A 22 -1.36 7.11 -8.77
C PHE A 22 -2.53 7.26 -9.76
N PRO A 23 -2.75 8.45 -10.35
CA PRO A 23 -3.95 8.71 -11.17
C PRO A 23 -4.10 7.77 -12.38
N ALA A 24 -2.96 7.35 -12.95
CA ALA A 24 -2.87 6.39 -14.04
C ALA A 24 -2.71 4.92 -13.56
N GLY A 25 -2.68 4.70 -12.25
CA GLY A 25 -2.28 3.45 -11.62
C GLY A 25 -0.79 3.15 -11.84
N LEU A 26 -0.43 1.87 -11.73
CA LEU A 26 0.90 1.37 -12.00
C LEU A 26 0.89 0.50 -13.27
N PRO A 27 2.03 0.33 -13.98
CA PRO A 27 2.11 -0.57 -15.12
C PRO A 27 1.62 -1.98 -14.77
N ALA A 28 0.73 -2.55 -15.60
CA ALA A 28 0.04 -3.82 -15.36
C ALA A 28 -0.96 -3.84 -14.19
N PHE A 29 -1.17 -2.71 -13.52
CA PHE A 29 -2.11 -2.52 -12.40
C PHE A 29 -2.86 -1.18 -12.53
N GLU A 30 -3.25 -0.78 -13.75
CA GLU A 30 -3.82 0.54 -14.06
C GLU A 30 -5.13 0.82 -13.30
N GLY A 31 -5.84 -0.25 -12.87
CA GLY A 31 -7.05 -0.16 -12.04
C GLY A 31 -6.78 0.19 -10.58
N HIS A 32 -5.56 -0.01 -10.07
CA HIS A 32 -5.18 0.25 -8.68
C HIS A 32 -4.49 1.60 -8.60
N LYS A 33 -5.12 2.54 -7.90
CA LYS A 33 -4.72 3.95 -7.95
C LYS A 33 -4.31 4.53 -6.60
N GLN A 34 -4.49 3.79 -5.52
CA GLN A 34 -4.25 4.29 -4.17
C GLN A 34 -3.43 3.26 -3.40
N PHE A 35 -2.30 3.70 -2.88
CA PHE A 35 -1.37 2.84 -2.18
C PHE A 35 -0.88 3.48 -0.88
N LEU A 36 -0.52 2.65 0.09
CA LEU A 36 0.29 3.04 1.24
C LEU A 36 1.71 2.55 1.06
N ALA A 37 2.66 3.43 1.37
CA ALA A 37 4.07 3.10 1.53
C ALA A 37 4.29 2.56 2.96
N LEU A 38 4.63 1.28 3.06
CA LEU A 38 4.89 0.59 4.33
C LEU A 38 6.30 0.01 4.34
N GLU A 39 6.94 0.02 5.50
CA GLU A 39 8.23 -0.62 5.74
C GLU A 39 8.08 -1.67 6.83
N ARG A 40 8.87 -2.75 6.74
CA ARG A 40 9.05 -3.67 7.86
C ARG A 40 10.47 -3.56 8.40
N PRO A 41 10.66 -3.50 9.73
CA PRO A 41 12.00 -3.42 10.31
C PRO A 41 12.93 -4.56 9.91
N ASP A 42 12.38 -5.75 9.68
CA ASP A 42 13.12 -6.95 9.28
C ASP A 42 13.39 -7.04 7.77
N ALA A 43 12.76 -6.18 6.97
CA ALA A 43 12.93 -6.10 5.51
C ALA A 43 13.62 -4.81 5.06
N ALA A 44 14.06 -3.96 6.00
CA ALA A 44 14.75 -2.72 5.67
C ALA A 44 15.97 -2.99 4.76
N PRO A 45 16.19 -2.17 3.70
CA PRO A 45 15.52 -0.90 3.39
C PRO A 45 14.36 -1.02 2.36
N ILE A 46 13.70 -2.17 2.26
CA ILE A 46 12.66 -2.42 1.24
C ILE A 46 11.36 -1.71 1.61
N LEU A 47 10.79 -0.99 0.64
CA LEU A 47 9.46 -0.40 0.76
C LEU A 47 8.41 -1.30 0.12
N PHE A 48 7.22 -1.30 0.70
CA PHE A 48 6.07 -2.03 0.20
C PHE A 48 4.98 -1.04 -0.18
N LEU A 49 4.47 -1.16 -1.40
CA LEU A 49 3.30 -0.41 -1.86
C LEU A 49 2.07 -1.32 -1.70
N GLN A 50 1.36 -1.13 -0.59
CA GLN A 50 0.12 -1.83 -0.28
C GLN A 50 -1.06 -1.11 -0.96
N SER A 51 -1.78 -1.80 -1.83
CA SER A 51 -3.00 -1.25 -2.44
C SER A 51 -4.09 -1.06 -1.38
N LEU A 52 -4.78 0.09 -1.46
CA LEU A 52 -5.95 0.41 -0.61
C LEU A 52 -7.26 -0.13 -1.17
N THR A 53 -7.29 -0.45 -2.47
CA THR A 53 -8.49 -0.96 -3.15
C THR A 53 -8.51 -2.48 -3.27
N ASP A 54 -7.36 -3.13 -3.05
CA ASP A 54 -7.19 -4.57 -3.12
C ASP A 54 -6.16 -5.02 -2.06
N PRO A 55 -6.61 -5.63 -0.94
CA PRO A 55 -5.73 -6.12 0.12
C PRO A 55 -4.66 -7.11 -0.35
N GLU A 56 -4.92 -7.90 -1.39
CA GLU A 56 -4.01 -8.95 -1.86
C GLU A 56 -2.86 -8.38 -2.72
N LEU A 57 -3.02 -7.15 -3.22
CA LEU A 57 -2.01 -6.48 -4.02
C LEU A 57 -1.04 -5.69 -3.14
N CYS A 58 0.16 -6.25 -2.96
CA CYS A 58 1.28 -5.58 -2.30
C CYS A 58 2.55 -5.74 -3.14
N LEU A 59 3.07 -4.62 -3.62
CA LEU A 59 4.27 -4.57 -4.47
C LEU A 59 5.51 -4.27 -3.62
N HIS A 60 6.66 -4.79 -4.04
CA HIS A 60 7.96 -4.44 -3.48
C HIS A 60 8.56 -3.32 -4.35
N ALA A 61 8.95 -2.22 -3.73
CA ALA A 61 9.52 -1.03 -4.38
C ALA A 61 10.98 -0.82 -3.97
#